data_AF-A0A1G2H2V4-F1
#
_entry.id   AF-A0A1G2H2V4-F1
#
_cell.length_a   1.000
_cell.length_b   1.000
_cell.length_c   1.000
_cell.angle_alpha   90.00
_cell.angle_beta   90.00
_cell.angle_gamma   90.00
#
_symmetry.space_group_name_H-M   'P 1'
#
loop_
_entity.id
_entity.type
_entity.pdbx_description
1 polymer ?
#
loop_
_entity_poly.entity_id
_entity_poly.type
_entity_poly.pdbx_seq_one_letter_code
_entity_poly.pdbx_strand_id
1 'polypeptide(L)'
;MKKKILLGLSAAGTAIALLPLLAAFEAHVINVTAHIENALNVQRDEIPFGTVFPEEHLFSEPFDISLSHSFLEQKRLDDVTYVIKQKPKCEKDANNATSTDPLHKPVDLVTHECPGFYHEMPLLCPYLSKEKADNDRNIPTDLPPYDTEIAALHGDPNNWDIHDATLWAKGKLTQAGNDIVDNWVIDLLVPCFEGQCAQLDPRNPNIFIPPAYQLPCDDVNNDGQCDLNGQTFGCDLWVEVNGYSLPPATETGTLTIIKHVQGDGADEATDKDAPDFTIDVTGTTPSTDLFLGAEIPGTVVTFGLGPYSVDEVSSFNYSKVLGAGCSGVIVAGDNGTCTITNTELPQCSDGIDNEDPDSLVDIGDPGCHTDDIDPANPSATYDPSDDSELDALED
;
A
#
# COMPACT_ATOMS: atom_id res chain seq x y z
N MET A 1 -74.53 -11.92 48.21
CA MET A 1 -74.78 -13.29 47.69
C MET A 1 -73.58 -13.75 46.85
N LYS A 2 -73.39 -15.05 46.62
CA LYS A 2 -72.24 -15.61 45.86
C LYS A 2 -72.71 -16.46 44.69
N LYS A 3 -72.10 -16.22 43.51
CA LYS A 3 -71.63 -17.20 42.50
C LYS A 3 -72.59 -18.29 41.93
N LYS A 4 -72.65 -18.32 40.58
CA LYS A 4 -72.42 -19.51 39.69
C LYS A 4 -73.62 -20.51 39.53
N ILE A 5 -73.82 -21.30 38.44
CA ILE A 5 -73.04 -21.55 37.18
C ILE A 5 -73.81 -22.35 36.07
N LEU A 6 -73.38 -22.26 34.77
CA LEU A 6 -73.58 -23.17 33.58
C LEU A 6 -75.05 -23.57 33.21
N LEU A 7 -75.44 -24.19 32.07
CA LEU A 7 -75.00 -24.42 30.66
C LEU A 7 -76.30 -24.77 29.86
N GLY A 8 -76.43 -24.79 28.52
CA GLY A 8 -75.50 -24.54 27.40
C GLY A 8 -76.02 -25.20 26.11
N LEU A 9 -75.31 -24.99 24.97
CA LEU A 9 -75.25 -25.84 23.75
C LEU A 9 -76.57 -26.18 23.00
N SER A 10 -76.65 -26.22 21.66
CA SER A 10 -75.76 -25.87 20.53
C SER A 10 -76.65 -25.79 19.26
N ALA A 11 -76.23 -25.50 18.03
CA ALA A 11 -74.93 -25.26 17.38
C ALA A 11 -75.12 -24.10 16.34
N ALA A 12 -74.44 -23.91 15.20
CA ALA A 12 -73.38 -24.61 14.45
C ALA A 12 -72.69 -23.62 13.47
N GLY A 13 -71.74 -24.09 12.65
CA GLY A 13 -71.60 -23.61 11.27
C GLY A 13 -70.67 -22.42 10.96
N THR A 14 -69.41 -22.47 11.38
CA THR A 14 -68.19 -22.32 10.50
C THR A 14 -66.94 -22.09 11.36
N ALA A 15 -65.86 -22.81 11.08
CA ALA A 15 -64.56 -22.60 11.75
C ALA A 15 -63.65 -21.81 10.81
N ILE A 16 -63.50 -20.51 11.06
CA ILE A 16 -62.34 -19.75 10.57
C ILE A 16 -61.31 -19.80 11.69
N ALA A 17 -60.29 -20.63 11.51
CA ALA A 17 -59.13 -20.61 12.38
C ALA A 17 -58.34 -19.33 12.08
N LEU A 18 -58.50 -18.30 12.94
CA LEU A 18 -57.50 -17.24 13.03
C LEU A 18 -56.24 -17.84 13.65
N LEU A 19 -55.44 -18.49 12.79
CA LEU A 19 -54.01 -18.60 13.04
C LEU A 19 -53.48 -17.18 13.22
N PRO A 20 -52.79 -16.86 14.34
CA PRO A 20 -51.98 -15.67 14.37
C PRO A 20 -50.89 -15.85 13.32
N LEU A 21 -50.95 -15.07 12.24
CA LEU A 21 -49.84 -14.95 11.30
C LEU A 21 -48.72 -14.20 12.00
N LEU A 22 -47.97 -14.94 12.82
CA LEU A 22 -46.67 -14.55 13.37
C LEU A 22 -45.67 -14.51 12.21
N ALA A 23 -45.81 -13.47 11.39
CA ALA A 23 -44.79 -13.07 10.45
C ALA A 23 -43.60 -12.54 11.27
N ALA A 24 -42.68 -13.45 11.61
CA ALA A 24 -41.39 -13.12 12.17
C ALA A 24 -40.56 -12.41 11.08
N PHE A 25 -40.77 -11.10 10.94
CA PHE A 25 -39.97 -10.25 10.06
C PHE A 25 -38.60 -10.01 10.70
N GLU A 26 -37.70 -10.97 10.51
CA GLU A 26 -36.29 -10.83 10.85
C GLU A 26 -35.63 -9.86 9.87
N ALA A 27 -35.36 -8.64 10.33
CA ALA A 27 -34.77 -7.57 9.54
C ALA A 27 -33.45 -7.11 10.17
N HIS A 28 -32.35 -7.31 9.45
CA HIS A 28 -31.02 -6.86 9.83
C HIS A 28 -30.67 -5.57 9.11
N VAL A 29 -30.17 -4.57 9.84
CA VAL A 29 -29.62 -3.33 9.26
C VAL A 29 -28.09 -3.46 9.26
N ILE A 30 -27.51 -3.49 8.06
CA ILE A 30 -26.05 -3.38 7.88
C ILE A 30 -25.73 -1.89 7.77
N ASN A 31 -24.95 -1.36 8.69
CA ASN A 31 -24.46 0.01 8.60
C ASN A 31 -23.33 0.09 7.57
N VAL A 32 -23.44 1.01 6.60
CA VAL A 32 -22.44 1.20 5.54
C VAL A 32 -22.14 2.69 5.42
N THR A 33 -20.88 3.05 5.62
CA THR A 33 -20.36 4.41 5.56
C THR A 33 -19.00 4.41 4.88
N ALA A 34 -18.73 5.38 4.03
CA ALA A 34 -17.42 5.61 3.41
C ALA A 34 -17.03 7.07 3.54
N HIS A 35 -15.73 7.32 3.76
CA HIS A 35 -15.12 8.63 3.61
C HIS A 35 -14.49 8.72 2.21
N ILE A 36 -14.56 9.87 1.57
CA ILE A 36 -14.17 10.06 0.16
C ILE A 36 -13.29 11.30 0.06
N GLU A 37 -12.07 11.12 -0.43
CA GLU A 37 -11.06 12.16 -0.59
C GLU A 37 -10.29 11.97 -1.91
N ASN A 38 -9.67 13.05 -2.40
CA ASN A 38 -8.90 13.01 -3.64
C ASN A 38 -7.59 12.23 -3.44
N ALA A 39 -7.13 11.53 -4.47
CA ALA A 39 -5.83 10.84 -4.47
C ALA A 39 -4.66 11.71 -4.96
N LEU A 40 -4.95 12.70 -5.81
CA LEU A 40 -3.98 13.66 -6.34
C LEU A 40 -4.26 15.08 -5.86
N ASN A 41 -3.22 15.90 -5.94
CA ASN A 41 -3.24 17.35 -5.76
C ASN A 41 -2.54 17.99 -6.98
N VAL A 42 -3.23 18.87 -7.69
CA VAL A 42 -2.74 19.53 -8.91
C VAL A 42 -2.65 21.03 -8.63
N GLN A 43 -1.46 21.62 -8.77
CA GLN A 43 -1.17 22.96 -8.21
C GLN A 43 -1.45 24.15 -9.15
N ARG A 44 -2.11 23.95 -10.29
CA ARG A 44 -2.35 25.02 -11.29
C ARG A 44 -3.72 24.94 -11.94
N ASP A 45 -4.46 26.06 -11.89
CA ASP A 45 -5.79 26.21 -12.50
C ASP A 45 -5.77 26.70 -13.96
N GLU A 46 -4.73 27.44 -14.38
CA GLU A 46 -4.64 28.06 -15.72
C GLU A 46 -3.18 28.19 -16.21
N ILE A 47 -2.95 28.06 -17.53
CA ILE A 47 -1.67 28.33 -18.21
C ILE A 47 -1.91 29.43 -19.27
N PRO A 48 -1.65 30.71 -18.97
CA PRO A 48 -1.91 31.81 -19.90
C PRO A 48 -0.67 32.18 -20.73
N PHE A 49 -0.66 31.83 -22.03
CA PHE A 49 0.38 32.27 -22.98
C PHE A 49 0.24 33.73 -23.44
N GLY A 50 -0.96 34.32 -23.33
CA GLY A 50 -1.23 35.69 -23.76
C GLY A 50 -1.33 35.84 -25.27
N THR A 51 -0.78 36.94 -25.82
CA THR A 51 -0.70 37.16 -27.27
C THR A 51 0.58 36.54 -27.82
N VAL A 52 0.42 35.62 -28.76
CA VAL A 52 1.50 34.84 -29.38
C VAL A 52 1.54 35.08 -30.89
N PHE A 53 2.66 34.75 -31.54
CA PHE A 53 2.86 34.97 -32.98
C PHE A 53 3.13 33.66 -33.74
N PRO A 54 2.77 33.57 -35.04
CA PRO A 54 3.03 32.37 -35.85
C PRO A 54 4.49 31.92 -35.79
N GLU A 55 4.70 30.60 -35.66
CA GLU A 55 6.02 29.95 -35.56
C GLU A 55 6.82 30.28 -34.30
N GLU A 56 6.22 30.96 -33.31
CA GLU A 56 6.78 31.13 -31.97
C GLU A 56 6.72 29.81 -31.17
N HIS A 57 7.72 29.57 -30.32
CA HIS A 57 7.75 28.45 -29.39
C HIS A 57 7.82 28.99 -27.96
N LEU A 58 6.75 28.83 -27.20
CA LEU A 58 6.60 29.38 -25.85
C LEU A 58 6.73 28.28 -24.82
N PHE A 59 7.75 28.41 -23.96
CA PHE A 59 8.00 27.53 -22.84
C PHE A 59 7.16 27.94 -21.62
N SER A 60 6.58 26.96 -20.95
CA SER A 60 5.84 27.14 -19.70
C SER A 60 6.72 26.86 -18.48
N GLU A 61 6.44 27.55 -17.37
CA GLU A 61 6.94 27.10 -16.06
C GLU A 61 6.31 25.73 -15.73
N PRO A 62 7.04 24.75 -15.16
CA PRO A 62 6.47 23.45 -14.77
C PRO A 62 5.29 23.57 -13.79
N PHE A 63 4.39 22.59 -13.78
CA PHE A 63 3.35 22.46 -12.76
C PHE A 63 3.33 21.07 -12.12
N ASP A 64 2.97 21.03 -10.84
CA ASP A 64 3.03 19.84 -10.02
C ASP A 64 1.71 19.05 -10.08
N ILE A 65 1.83 17.75 -10.31
CA ILE A 65 0.82 16.74 -9.99
C ILE A 65 1.42 15.88 -8.87
N SER A 66 0.92 16.01 -7.65
CA SER A 66 1.42 15.27 -6.49
C SER A 66 0.40 14.27 -5.95
N LEU A 67 0.87 13.30 -5.17
CA LEU A 67 -0.02 12.57 -4.25
C LEU A 67 -0.64 13.58 -3.29
N SER A 68 -1.91 13.36 -2.93
CA SER A 68 -2.61 14.19 -1.95
C SER A 68 -2.15 13.85 -0.52
N HIS A 69 -2.34 14.78 0.41
CA HIS A 69 -2.06 14.56 1.83
C HIS A 69 -2.82 13.33 2.38
N SER A 70 -4.10 13.18 2.01
CA SER A 70 -4.95 12.04 2.37
C SER A 70 -4.48 10.71 1.77
N PHE A 71 -3.88 10.73 0.56
CA PHE A 71 -3.28 9.53 -0.02
C PHE A 71 -1.96 9.15 0.66
N LEU A 72 -1.18 10.12 1.14
CA LEU A 72 0.07 9.87 1.85
C LEU A 72 -0.13 9.37 3.30
N GLU A 73 -1.24 9.71 3.94
CA GLU A 73 -1.56 9.27 5.32
C GLU A 73 -2.21 7.88 5.40
N GLN A 74 -2.91 7.44 4.35
CA GLN A 74 -3.52 6.10 4.30
C GLN A 74 -2.46 5.00 4.08
N LYS A 75 -2.81 3.74 4.42
CA LYS A 75 -1.89 2.59 4.39
C LYS A 75 -2.39 1.39 3.57
N ARG A 76 -3.33 1.62 2.66
CA ARG A 76 -4.07 0.59 1.91
C ARG A 76 -3.70 0.56 0.43
N LEU A 77 -3.32 1.70 -0.12
CA LEU A 77 -2.89 1.93 -1.49
C LEU A 77 -1.47 2.52 -1.48
N ASP A 78 -0.78 2.48 -2.63
CA ASP A 78 0.63 2.89 -2.75
C ASP A 78 0.92 3.65 -4.06
N ASP A 79 0.51 3.10 -5.19
CA ASP A 79 0.59 3.79 -6.48
C ASP A 79 -0.71 4.52 -6.82
N VAL A 80 -0.58 5.64 -7.55
CA VAL A 80 -1.66 6.26 -8.32
C VAL A 80 -1.20 6.37 -9.77
N THR A 81 -1.97 5.77 -10.70
CA THR A 81 -1.78 6.00 -12.14
C THR A 81 -2.83 6.98 -12.66
N TYR A 82 -2.41 7.90 -13.53
CA TYR A 82 -3.29 8.89 -14.13
C TYR A 82 -2.92 9.20 -15.57
N VAL A 83 -3.75 10.00 -16.24
CA VAL A 83 -3.51 10.54 -17.58
C VAL A 83 -3.78 12.03 -17.63
N ILE A 84 -3.02 12.75 -18.47
CA ILE A 84 -3.27 14.15 -18.83
C ILE A 84 -3.87 14.18 -20.24
N LYS A 85 -5.19 14.33 -20.30
CA LYS A 85 -5.96 14.44 -21.55
C LYS A 85 -6.07 15.90 -22.00
N GLN A 86 -6.42 16.09 -23.27
CA GLN A 86 -6.68 17.39 -23.88
C GLN A 86 -8.07 17.46 -24.47
N LYS A 87 -8.74 18.58 -24.26
CA LYS A 87 -10.14 18.79 -24.64
C LYS A 87 -10.33 20.15 -25.31
N PRO A 88 -11.20 20.27 -26.33
CA PRO A 88 -11.67 21.57 -26.81
C PRO A 88 -12.16 22.42 -25.63
N LYS A 89 -11.86 23.72 -25.67
CA LYS A 89 -12.31 24.70 -24.68
C LYS A 89 -13.54 25.42 -25.23
N CYS A 90 -14.54 25.66 -24.40
CA CYS A 90 -15.78 26.30 -24.84
C CYS A 90 -15.81 27.78 -24.48
N GLU A 91 -16.06 28.67 -25.44
CA GLU A 91 -16.35 30.09 -25.21
C GLU A 91 -17.86 30.34 -25.25
N LYS A 92 -18.31 31.26 -24.40
CA LYS A 92 -19.71 31.65 -24.23
C LYS A 92 -20.22 32.46 -25.43
N ASP A 93 -21.38 32.11 -25.96
CA ASP A 93 -21.98 32.81 -27.09
C ASP A 93 -22.18 34.31 -26.80
N ALA A 94 -21.82 35.17 -27.77
CA ALA A 94 -22.01 36.62 -27.65
C ALA A 94 -23.47 37.04 -27.36
N ASN A 95 -24.44 36.25 -27.83
CA ASN A 95 -25.87 36.45 -27.54
C ASN A 95 -26.25 36.19 -26.07
N ASN A 96 -25.41 35.47 -25.32
CA ASN A 96 -25.56 35.15 -23.90
C ASN A 96 -24.61 35.97 -23.00
N ALA A 97 -23.85 36.93 -23.56
CA ALA A 97 -22.81 37.68 -22.84
C ALA A 97 -23.29 38.45 -21.60
N THR A 98 -24.61 38.66 -21.43
CA THR A 98 -25.23 39.30 -20.27
C THR A 98 -25.57 38.36 -19.11
N SER A 99 -25.44 37.03 -19.27
CA SER A 99 -25.60 36.08 -18.15
C SER A 99 -24.41 36.17 -17.17
N THR A 100 -24.62 35.74 -15.93
CA THR A 100 -23.57 35.65 -14.90
C THR A 100 -22.68 34.39 -15.01
N ASP A 101 -22.90 33.52 -16.00
CA ASP A 101 -22.00 32.38 -16.26
C ASP A 101 -20.58 32.85 -16.66
N PRO A 102 -19.52 32.08 -16.35
CA PRO A 102 -18.16 32.37 -16.79
C PRO A 102 -18.01 32.41 -18.32
N LEU A 103 -17.00 33.13 -18.80
CA LEU A 103 -16.68 33.27 -20.24
C LEU A 103 -16.28 31.93 -20.87
N HIS A 104 -15.50 31.13 -20.16
CA HIS A 104 -15.08 29.79 -20.59
C HIS A 104 -15.72 28.70 -19.74
N LYS A 105 -15.94 27.53 -20.35
CA LYS A 105 -16.27 26.26 -19.67
C LYS A 105 -15.56 25.10 -20.37
N PRO A 106 -15.27 23.99 -19.68
CA PRO A 106 -14.89 22.75 -20.35
C PRO A 106 -16.10 22.14 -21.08
N VAL A 107 -15.82 21.26 -22.05
CA VAL A 107 -16.81 20.34 -22.63
C VAL A 107 -17.39 19.38 -21.60
N ASP A 108 -18.55 18.80 -21.89
CA ASP A 108 -19.23 17.88 -20.98
C ASP A 108 -18.43 16.58 -20.68
N LEU A 109 -18.60 16.07 -19.46
CA LEU A 109 -17.94 14.85 -18.97
C LEU A 109 -18.39 13.57 -19.68
N VAL A 110 -19.54 13.57 -20.36
CA VAL A 110 -20.15 12.40 -21.00
C VAL A 110 -20.36 12.58 -22.50
N THR A 111 -20.87 13.73 -22.97
CA THR A 111 -21.05 13.96 -24.42
C THR A 111 -19.79 14.50 -25.10
N HIS A 112 -18.90 15.15 -24.34
CA HIS A 112 -17.71 15.84 -24.84
C HIS A 112 -17.99 16.98 -25.82
N GLU A 113 -19.24 17.42 -25.91
CA GLU A 113 -19.67 18.63 -26.62
C GLU A 113 -19.66 19.85 -25.67
N CYS A 114 -19.68 21.06 -26.22
CA CYS A 114 -19.86 22.26 -25.41
C CYS A 114 -21.27 22.37 -24.79
N PRO A 115 -21.39 22.88 -23.55
CA PRO A 115 -22.69 23.10 -22.92
C PRO A 115 -23.49 24.18 -23.66
N GLY A 116 -24.83 24.10 -23.60
CA GLY A 116 -25.70 25.04 -24.31
C GLY A 116 -25.40 26.52 -24.00
N PHE A 117 -25.45 27.35 -25.05
CA PHE A 117 -25.00 28.75 -25.09
C PHE A 117 -23.47 28.96 -25.06
N TYR A 118 -22.71 27.93 -25.45
CA TYR A 118 -21.28 27.97 -25.71
C TYR A 118 -20.99 27.26 -27.04
N HIS A 119 -19.87 27.64 -27.67
CA HIS A 119 -19.30 26.98 -28.84
C HIS A 119 -17.84 26.61 -28.57
N GLU A 120 -17.30 25.68 -29.35
CA GLU A 120 -15.87 25.33 -29.27
C GLU A 120 -15.01 26.49 -29.80
N MET A 121 -13.99 26.86 -29.03
CA MET A 121 -12.96 27.78 -29.47
C MET A 121 -12.09 27.12 -30.55
N PRO A 122 -11.44 27.90 -31.45
CA PRO A 122 -10.40 27.39 -32.34
C PRO A 122 -9.39 26.52 -31.60
N LEU A 123 -9.17 25.30 -32.10
CA LEU A 123 -8.57 24.21 -31.34
C LEU A 123 -7.07 24.43 -31.09
N LEU A 124 -6.68 24.59 -29.82
CA LEU A 124 -5.26 24.72 -29.43
C LEU A 124 -4.58 23.38 -29.12
N CYS A 125 -5.34 22.29 -28.95
CA CYS A 125 -4.82 21.03 -28.38
C CYS A 125 -3.65 20.39 -29.16
N PRO A 126 -3.65 20.29 -30.51
CA PRO A 126 -2.53 19.75 -31.29
C PRO A 126 -1.20 20.49 -31.10
N TYR A 127 -1.22 21.72 -30.58
CA TYR A 127 -0.08 22.64 -30.55
C TYR A 127 0.58 22.71 -29.16
N LEU A 128 0.03 21.98 -28.17
CA LEU A 128 0.42 22.02 -26.76
C LEU A 128 1.02 20.68 -26.29
N SER A 129 2.30 20.67 -25.95
CA SER A 129 3.03 19.48 -25.49
C SER A 129 2.60 18.99 -24.09
N LYS A 130 3.21 17.87 -23.66
CA LYS A 130 3.14 17.21 -22.33
C LYS A 130 4.47 16.52 -22.11
N GLU A 131 5.42 17.25 -21.57
CA GLU A 131 6.79 16.76 -21.39
C GLU A 131 7.15 16.85 -19.91
N LYS A 132 7.90 15.88 -19.39
CA LYS A 132 8.37 15.88 -18.00
C LYS A 132 9.52 16.88 -17.89
N ALA A 133 9.56 17.67 -16.82
CA ALA A 133 10.62 18.66 -16.62
C ALA A 133 12.00 17.98 -16.55
N ASP A 134 13.09 18.67 -16.92
CA ASP A 134 14.45 18.10 -16.90
C ASP A 134 14.89 17.60 -15.51
N ASN A 135 14.32 18.16 -14.43
CA ASN A 135 14.57 17.72 -13.05
C ASN A 135 13.75 16.50 -12.63
N ASP A 136 12.89 15.99 -13.50
CA ASP A 136 11.81 15.02 -13.24
C ASP A 136 11.90 13.82 -14.20
N ARG A 137 13.15 13.39 -14.45
CA ARG A 137 13.54 12.27 -15.34
C ARG A 137 14.61 11.40 -14.67
N ASN A 138 14.58 11.34 -13.34
CA ASN A 138 15.67 10.89 -12.47
C ASN A 138 15.42 9.54 -11.81
N ILE A 139 14.19 9.03 -11.82
CA ILE A 139 13.81 7.72 -11.28
C ILE A 139 13.09 6.86 -12.34
N PRO A 140 13.03 5.52 -12.19
CA PRO A 140 12.53 4.64 -13.25
C PRO A 140 11.03 4.76 -13.58
N THR A 141 10.27 5.43 -12.71
CA THR A 141 8.84 5.71 -12.88
C THR A 141 8.58 6.96 -13.73
N ASP A 142 9.50 7.95 -13.74
CA ASP A 142 9.50 9.09 -14.67
C ASP A 142 9.57 8.70 -16.16
N LEU A 143 9.72 7.42 -16.47
CA LEU A 143 10.11 6.91 -17.78
C LEU A 143 9.09 5.91 -18.35
N PRO A 144 8.99 5.79 -19.69
CA PRO A 144 8.16 4.78 -20.33
C PRO A 144 8.50 3.36 -19.85
N PRO A 145 7.49 2.53 -19.52
CA PRO A 145 6.09 2.64 -19.94
C PRO A 145 5.14 3.29 -18.92
N TYR A 146 5.65 3.76 -17.77
CA TYR A 146 4.81 4.32 -16.70
C TYR A 146 4.37 5.73 -17.08
N ASP A 147 5.36 6.62 -17.20
CA ASP A 147 5.16 7.96 -17.72
C ASP A 147 5.36 7.96 -19.24
N THR A 148 4.46 8.64 -19.94
CA THR A 148 4.57 8.79 -21.40
C THR A 148 4.24 10.21 -21.81
N GLU A 149 5.21 10.85 -22.44
CA GLU A 149 5.16 12.23 -22.90
C GLU A 149 4.50 12.35 -24.29
N ILE A 150 3.99 13.53 -24.60
CA ILE A 150 3.38 13.87 -25.89
C ILE A 150 3.98 15.19 -26.37
N ALA A 151 4.84 15.15 -27.38
CA ALA A 151 5.35 16.35 -28.03
C ALA A 151 4.22 17.09 -28.77
N ALA A 152 4.38 18.41 -28.94
CA ALA A 152 3.45 19.20 -29.77
C ALA A 152 3.49 18.76 -31.25
N LEU A 153 2.44 19.12 -31.99
CA LEU A 153 2.12 18.67 -33.36
C LEU A 153 1.70 17.19 -33.39
N HIS A 154 0.67 16.87 -32.60
CA HIS A 154 0.05 15.56 -32.42
C HIS A 154 -1.46 15.58 -32.67
N GLY A 155 -2.04 14.40 -32.96
CA GLY A 155 -3.46 14.26 -33.31
C GLY A 155 -3.81 14.79 -34.71
N ASP A 156 -5.10 14.83 -35.04
CA ASP A 156 -5.59 15.52 -36.25
C ASP A 156 -6.26 16.84 -35.83
N PRO A 157 -5.71 18.01 -36.23
CA PRO A 157 -6.32 19.31 -35.92
C PRO A 157 -7.73 19.51 -36.49
N ASN A 158 -8.12 18.72 -37.50
CA ASN A 158 -9.40 18.81 -38.19
C ASN A 158 -10.43 17.80 -37.67
N ASN A 159 -9.99 16.80 -36.89
CA ASN A 159 -10.81 15.70 -36.39
C ASN A 159 -10.23 15.19 -35.05
N TRP A 160 -10.31 16.04 -34.02
CA TRP A 160 -9.72 15.77 -32.71
C TRP A 160 -10.51 14.71 -31.93
N ASP A 161 -10.06 13.45 -31.98
CA ASP A 161 -10.66 12.38 -31.19
C ASP A 161 -10.14 12.39 -29.74
N ILE A 162 -10.99 12.92 -28.87
CA ILE A 162 -10.81 12.99 -27.41
C ILE A 162 -10.68 11.61 -26.74
N HIS A 163 -11.10 10.53 -27.42
CA HIS A 163 -11.00 9.15 -26.97
C HIS A 163 -9.71 8.45 -27.43
N ASP A 164 -8.90 9.06 -28.30
CA ASP A 164 -7.63 8.46 -28.74
C ASP A 164 -6.60 8.46 -27.61
N ALA A 165 -6.43 7.29 -26.99
CA ALA A 165 -5.50 7.05 -25.90
C ALA A 165 -4.01 7.12 -26.30
N THR A 166 -3.69 7.38 -27.57
CA THR A 166 -2.33 7.76 -28.02
C THR A 166 -2.04 9.25 -27.84
N LEU A 167 -3.07 10.09 -27.68
CA LEU A 167 -2.94 11.54 -27.44
C LEU A 167 -2.90 11.91 -25.94
N TRP A 168 -2.95 10.91 -25.06
CA TRP A 168 -2.95 11.09 -23.61
C TRP A 168 -1.56 10.87 -23.05
N ALA A 169 -0.99 11.88 -22.39
CA ALA A 169 0.17 11.68 -21.55
C ALA A 169 -0.23 10.86 -20.30
N LYS A 170 0.72 10.12 -19.73
CA LYS A 170 0.52 9.25 -18.55
C LYS A 170 1.51 9.63 -17.47
N GLY A 171 1.09 9.47 -16.21
CA GLY A 171 1.94 9.61 -15.04
C GLY A 171 1.68 8.50 -14.01
N LYS A 172 2.72 8.09 -13.27
CA LYS A 172 2.62 7.13 -12.16
C LYS A 172 3.45 7.56 -10.94
N LEU A 173 2.75 8.01 -9.91
CA LEU A 173 3.30 8.21 -8.57
C LEU A 173 3.27 6.91 -7.75
N THR A 174 4.24 6.72 -6.87
CA THR A 174 4.43 5.54 -5.99
C THR A 174 5.05 5.91 -4.63
N GLN A 175 4.32 5.70 -3.53
CA GLN A 175 4.81 6.05 -2.20
C GLN A 175 6.00 5.17 -1.77
N ALA A 176 5.98 3.86 -2.05
CA ALA A 176 7.06 2.92 -1.77
C ALA A 176 8.28 3.11 -2.68
N GLY A 177 8.09 3.60 -3.92
CA GLY A 177 9.20 4.00 -4.80
C GLY A 177 9.82 5.36 -4.46
N ASN A 178 9.26 6.09 -3.49
CA ASN A 178 9.61 7.48 -3.16
C ASN A 178 9.42 8.44 -4.36
N ASP A 179 8.31 8.25 -5.07
CA ASP A 179 7.88 9.07 -6.20
C ASP A 179 6.49 9.65 -5.88
N ILE A 180 6.43 10.94 -5.55
CA ILE A 180 5.20 11.54 -4.98
C ILE A 180 4.82 12.89 -5.62
N VAL A 181 5.57 13.36 -6.61
CA VAL A 181 5.32 14.57 -7.41
C VAL A 181 5.88 14.36 -8.82
N ASP A 182 5.05 14.59 -9.83
CA ASP A 182 5.49 14.80 -11.21
C ASP A 182 5.48 16.31 -11.52
N ASN A 183 6.53 16.81 -12.17
CA ASN A 183 6.61 18.17 -12.71
C ASN A 183 6.40 18.16 -14.24
N TRP A 184 5.23 18.60 -14.68
CA TRP A 184 4.87 18.63 -16.11
C TRP A 184 5.05 20.01 -16.73
N VAL A 185 5.55 20.00 -17.97
CA VAL A 185 5.73 21.16 -18.85
C VAL A 185 4.73 21.03 -20.02
N ILE A 186 4.10 22.15 -20.36
CA ILE A 186 3.07 22.27 -21.40
C ILE A 186 3.49 23.43 -22.30
N ASP A 187 4.25 23.15 -23.36
CA ASP A 187 4.79 24.18 -24.24
C ASP A 187 3.94 24.35 -25.48
N LEU A 188 3.88 25.59 -25.99
CA LEU A 188 3.07 25.95 -27.16
C LEU A 188 3.97 26.20 -28.37
N LEU A 189 3.85 25.33 -29.38
CA LEU A 189 4.41 25.56 -30.71
C LEU A 189 3.34 26.18 -31.62
N VAL A 190 3.39 27.50 -31.77
CA VAL A 190 2.31 28.28 -32.39
C VAL A 190 2.24 27.98 -33.89
N PRO A 191 1.07 27.54 -34.40
CA PRO A 191 0.93 27.25 -35.83
C PRO A 191 0.97 28.53 -36.68
N CYS A 192 1.24 28.31 -37.96
CA CYS A 192 1.23 29.33 -39.00
C CYS A 192 0.11 29.05 -40.00
N PHE A 193 -0.33 30.08 -40.71
CA PHE A 193 -1.37 29.94 -41.73
C PHE A 193 -0.82 29.30 -43.01
N GLU A 194 -1.66 28.51 -43.68
CA GLU A 194 -1.33 27.87 -44.96
C GLU A 194 -0.75 28.88 -45.96
N GLY A 195 0.40 28.52 -46.55
CA GLY A 195 1.12 29.38 -47.50
C GLY A 195 1.82 30.60 -46.90
N GLN A 196 1.69 30.87 -45.59
CA GLN A 196 2.38 31.94 -44.88
C GLN A 196 3.56 31.45 -44.02
N CYS A 197 3.62 30.15 -43.72
CA CYS A 197 4.70 29.49 -42.99
C CYS A 197 6.09 29.63 -43.67
N ALA A 198 7.15 29.69 -42.86
CA ALA A 198 8.52 29.60 -43.32
C ALA A 198 8.82 28.22 -43.91
N GLN A 199 9.42 28.22 -45.11
CA GLN A 199 9.68 26.97 -45.85
C GLN A 199 10.90 26.16 -45.33
N LEU A 200 11.58 26.66 -44.29
CA LEU A 200 12.62 26.07 -43.42
C LEU A 200 13.49 27.23 -42.86
N ASP A 201 13.76 27.29 -41.54
CA ASP A 201 14.83 28.14 -41.01
C ASP A 201 16.14 27.33 -40.85
N PRO A 202 17.22 27.65 -41.60
CA PRO A 202 18.52 26.99 -41.47
C PRO A 202 19.20 27.14 -40.10
N ARG A 203 18.68 28.00 -39.21
CA ARG A 203 19.21 28.30 -37.87
C ARG A 203 18.49 27.55 -36.76
N ASN A 204 17.24 27.12 -36.99
CA ASN A 204 16.49 26.27 -36.08
C ASN A 204 15.61 25.28 -36.88
N PRO A 205 16.14 24.11 -37.28
CA PRO A 205 15.39 23.14 -38.10
C PRO A 205 14.23 22.46 -37.36
N ASN A 206 14.06 22.70 -36.06
CA ASN A 206 12.97 22.15 -35.26
C ASN A 206 11.68 22.99 -35.34
N ILE A 207 11.76 24.25 -35.82
CA ILE A 207 10.58 25.06 -36.12
C ILE A 207 10.23 24.83 -37.60
N PHE A 208 9.53 23.72 -37.84
CA PHE A 208 8.88 23.40 -39.10
C PHE A 208 7.48 22.89 -38.80
N ILE A 209 6.45 23.65 -39.18
CA ILE A 209 5.05 23.25 -39.03
C ILE A 209 4.65 22.44 -40.27
N PRO A 210 4.41 21.10 -40.17
CA PRO A 210 4.00 20.29 -41.31
C PRO A 210 2.64 20.75 -41.84
N PRO A 211 2.34 20.61 -43.14
CA PRO A 211 1.08 21.10 -43.73
C PRO A 211 -0.21 20.65 -43.01
N ALA A 212 -0.23 19.47 -42.40
CA ALA A 212 -1.39 18.98 -41.62
C ALA A 212 -1.66 19.76 -40.31
N TYR A 213 -0.71 20.58 -39.88
CA TYR A 213 -0.77 21.43 -38.67
C TYR A 213 -0.68 22.92 -39.00
N GLN A 214 -0.85 23.29 -40.27
CA GLN A 214 -0.99 24.69 -40.69
C GLN A 214 -2.47 25.09 -40.56
N LEU A 215 -2.74 26.29 -40.05
CA LEU A 215 -4.10 26.79 -39.95
C LEU A 215 -4.63 27.13 -41.35
N PRO A 216 -5.85 26.69 -41.73
CA PRO A 216 -6.41 27.02 -43.04
C PRO A 216 -6.50 28.53 -43.21
N CYS A 217 -6.02 29.04 -44.34
CA CYS A 217 -6.13 30.46 -44.67
C CYS A 217 -7.36 30.73 -45.55
N ASP A 218 -8.53 30.47 -44.99
CA ASP A 218 -9.80 30.93 -45.57
C ASP A 218 -9.88 32.46 -45.43
N ASP A 219 -10.05 33.16 -46.56
CA ASP A 219 -10.36 34.59 -46.64
C ASP A 219 -11.75 34.74 -47.26
N VAL A 220 -12.81 34.37 -46.51
CA VAL A 220 -14.18 34.46 -47.05
C VAL A 220 -14.62 35.91 -47.29
N ASN A 221 -13.96 36.85 -46.60
CA ASN A 221 -14.24 38.28 -46.63
C ASN A 221 -13.56 39.01 -47.81
N ASN A 222 -12.57 38.37 -48.45
CA ASN A 222 -11.74 38.92 -49.53
C ASN A 222 -10.97 40.18 -49.10
N ASP A 223 -10.49 40.23 -47.85
CA ASP A 223 -9.75 41.35 -47.28
C ASP A 223 -8.22 41.15 -47.24
N GLY A 224 -7.75 39.94 -47.55
CA GLY A 224 -6.34 39.55 -47.55
C GLY A 224 -5.84 38.95 -46.23
N GLN A 225 -6.72 38.64 -45.29
CA GLN A 225 -6.39 37.96 -44.03
C GLN A 225 -7.11 36.61 -43.93
N CYS A 226 -6.51 35.68 -43.18
CA CYS A 226 -7.14 34.42 -42.82
C CYS A 226 -8.18 34.66 -41.72
N ASP A 227 -9.38 34.10 -41.81
CA ASP A 227 -10.49 34.37 -40.87
C ASP A 227 -10.18 33.97 -39.41
N LEU A 228 -9.24 33.04 -39.20
CA LEU A 228 -8.73 32.62 -37.87
C LEU A 228 -7.68 33.60 -37.29
N ASN A 229 -7.20 34.59 -38.05
CA ASN A 229 -6.22 35.57 -37.60
C ASN A 229 -6.77 36.45 -36.47
N GLY A 230 -6.07 36.51 -35.34
CA GLY A 230 -6.49 37.29 -34.17
C GLY A 230 -7.64 36.69 -33.35
N GLN A 231 -8.09 35.46 -33.65
CA GLN A 231 -9.01 34.73 -32.77
C GLN A 231 -8.28 34.13 -31.56
N THR A 232 -9.00 33.94 -30.46
CA THR A 232 -8.47 33.27 -29.25
C THR A 232 -8.59 31.75 -29.41
N PHE A 233 -7.46 31.05 -29.46
CA PHE A 233 -7.44 29.59 -29.50
C PHE A 233 -7.54 29.00 -28.07
N GLY A 234 -8.16 27.83 -27.93
CA GLY A 234 -8.44 27.21 -26.64
C GLY A 234 -8.22 25.70 -26.59
N CYS A 235 -7.72 25.23 -25.43
CA CYS A 235 -7.70 23.82 -25.04
C CYS A 235 -7.70 23.74 -23.50
N ASP A 236 -8.40 22.76 -22.94
CA ASP A 236 -8.36 22.43 -21.51
C ASP A 236 -7.59 21.13 -21.27
N LEU A 237 -6.87 21.05 -20.14
CA LEU A 237 -6.20 19.84 -19.69
C LEU A 237 -7.04 19.14 -18.62
N TRP A 238 -7.26 17.83 -18.75
CA TRP A 238 -7.88 17.01 -17.69
C TRP A 238 -6.90 15.96 -17.18
N VAL A 239 -6.53 16.12 -15.90
CA VAL A 239 -5.83 15.10 -15.11
C VAL A 239 -6.87 14.11 -14.58
N GLU A 240 -6.79 12.84 -15.00
CA GLU A 240 -7.76 11.80 -14.66
C GLU A 240 -7.05 10.58 -14.06
N VAL A 241 -7.34 10.27 -12.78
CA VAL A 241 -6.86 9.06 -12.12
C VAL A 241 -7.54 7.84 -12.74
N ASN A 242 -6.74 6.90 -13.25
CA ASN A 242 -7.22 5.71 -13.96
C ASN A 242 -6.92 4.39 -13.23
N GLY A 243 -6.12 4.41 -12.16
CA GLY A 243 -5.77 3.21 -11.41
C GLY A 243 -5.08 3.48 -10.07
N TYR A 244 -5.03 2.43 -9.26
CA TYR A 244 -4.39 2.39 -7.94
C TYR A 244 -3.73 1.02 -7.76
N SER A 245 -2.60 0.95 -7.04
CA SER A 245 -2.05 -0.31 -6.54
C SER A 245 -2.30 -0.48 -5.05
N LEU A 246 -2.15 -1.71 -4.55
CA LEU A 246 -1.83 -1.98 -3.16
C LEU A 246 -0.31 -1.79 -2.97
N PRO A 247 0.19 -1.47 -1.76
CA PRO A 247 1.60 -1.54 -1.45
C PRO A 247 2.22 -2.87 -1.90
N PRO A 248 3.50 -2.88 -2.32
CA PRO A 248 4.21 -4.14 -2.54
C PRO A 248 4.07 -4.98 -1.28
N ALA A 249 3.67 -6.24 -1.46
CA ALA A 249 3.55 -7.15 -0.34
C ALA A 249 4.88 -7.18 0.41
N THR A 250 4.84 -7.14 1.74
CA THR A 250 6.03 -7.43 2.53
C THR A 250 6.36 -8.89 2.29
N GLU A 251 7.29 -9.17 1.36
CA GLU A 251 7.87 -10.49 1.05
C GLU A 251 8.72 -11.04 2.23
N THR A 252 8.36 -10.62 3.44
CA THR A 252 8.99 -10.89 4.72
C THR A 252 7.93 -11.08 5.80
N GLY A 253 8.30 -11.78 6.87
CA GLY A 253 7.54 -11.87 8.11
C GLY A 253 8.48 -11.77 9.31
N THR A 254 7.93 -11.55 10.50
CA THR A 254 8.68 -11.39 11.74
C THR A 254 8.34 -12.48 12.75
N LEU A 255 9.36 -13.06 13.37
CA LEU A 255 9.22 -13.97 14.50
C LEU A 255 9.84 -13.32 15.74
N THR A 256 9.08 -13.23 16.83
CA THR A 256 9.61 -12.87 18.15
C THR A 256 10.09 -14.15 18.82
N ILE A 257 11.39 -14.29 19.05
CA ILE A 257 12.00 -15.46 19.66
C ILE A 257 12.31 -15.13 21.12
N ILE A 258 11.62 -15.82 22.03
CA ILE A 258 11.79 -15.69 23.48
C ILE A 258 12.56 -16.91 23.96
N LYS A 259 13.63 -16.68 24.73
CA LYS A 259 14.28 -17.71 25.53
C LYS A 259 13.77 -17.58 26.95
N HIS A 260 13.20 -18.66 27.47
CA HIS A 260 12.79 -18.80 28.86
C HIS A 260 13.69 -19.83 29.56
N VAL A 261 14.05 -19.56 30.81
CA VAL A 261 14.79 -20.50 31.67
C VAL A 261 14.00 -20.73 32.95
N GLN A 262 14.10 -21.94 33.49
CA GLN A 262 13.49 -22.39 34.73
C GLN A 262 14.54 -23.17 35.52
N GLY A 263 15.03 -22.60 36.63
CA GLY A 263 15.79 -23.36 37.63
C GLY A 263 14.92 -24.41 38.33
N ASP A 264 15.55 -25.24 39.14
CA ASP A 264 14.88 -26.20 40.04
C ASP A 264 14.27 -25.50 41.27
N GLY A 265 15.04 -24.62 41.89
CA GLY A 265 14.73 -23.93 43.15
C GLY A 265 15.77 -24.12 44.26
N ALA A 266 16.89 -24.82 44.01
CA ALA A 266 17.92 -25.14 44.99
C ALA A 266 18.92 -23.99 45.22
N ASP A 267 19.65 -23.53 44.19
CA ASP A 267 20.58 -22.40 44.30
C ASP A 267 20.59 -21.47 43.07
N GLU A 268 19.74 -20.43 43.14
CA GLU A 268 19.66 -19.29 42.20
C GLU A 268 20.99 -18.50 42.05
N ALA A 269 22.08 -18.86 42.74
CA ALA A 269 23.43 -18.35 42.46
C ALA A 269 24.17 -19.11 41.34
N THR A 270 23.66 -20.26 40.88
CA THR A 270 24.26 -21.08 39.82
C THR A 270 23.42 -21.22 38.54
N ASP A 271 22.11 -20.96 38.62
CA ASP A 271 21.18 -20.85 37.48
C ASP A 271 21.77 -20.07 36.29
N LYS A 272 21.52 -20.57 35.08
CA LYS A 272 21.85 -19.88 33.82
C LYS A 272 20.72 -18.93 33.44
N ASP A 273 21.08 -17.71 33.10
CA ASP A 273 20.13 -16.70 32.63
C ASP A 273 19.87 -16.89 31.12
N ALA A 274 18.78 -16.33 30.57
CA ALA A 274 18.45 -16.50 29.16
C ALA A 274 19.60 -16.18 28.15
N PRO A 275 20.48 -15.18 28.38
CA PRO A 275 21.60 -14.88 27.50
C PRO A 275 22.76 -15.89 27.51
N ASP A 276 22.82 -16.83 28.45
CA ASP A 276 23.84 -17.89 28.47
C ASP A 276 23.60 -18.97 27.40
N PHE A 277 22.38 -19.00 26.84
CA PHE A 277 21.98 -19.92 25.79
C PHE A 277 22.12 -19.27 24.40
N THR A 278 22.64 -20.01 23.43
CA THR A 278 22.84 -19.53 22.05
C THR A 278 21.78 -20.10 21.12
N ILE A 279 20.99 -19.21 20.51
CA ILE A 279 19.89 -19.53 19.59
C ILE A 279 20.42 -19.56 18.15
N ASP A 280 20.03 -20.58 17.40
CA ASP A 280 20.33 -20.80 15.98
C ASP A 280 19.04 -20.65 15.15
N VAL A 281 19.10 -19.85 14.08
CA VAL A 281 17.96 -19.52 13.21
C VAL A 281 18.31 -19.79 11.76
N THR A 282 17.66 -20.82 11.21
CA THR A 282 17.71 -21.16 9.79
C THR A 282 16.44 -20.71 9.08
N GLY A 283 16.57 -20.04 7.93
CA GLY A 283 15.44 -19.69 7.06
C GLY A 283 15.85 -18.91 5.81
N THR A 284 14.87 -18.40 5.05
CA THR A 284 15.14 -17.49 3.92
C THR A 284 15.67 -16.16 4.46
N THR A 285 16.96 -15.89 4.28
CA THR A 285 17.63 -14.60 4.58
C THR A 285 17.17 -13.96 5.90
N PRO A 286 17.37 -14.62 7.06
CA PRO A 286 17.01 -14.05 8.36
C PRO A 286 17.87 -12.80 8.66
N SER A 287 17.32 -11.85 9.41
CA SER A 287 18.03 -10.61 9.81
C SER A 287 19.17 -10.85 10.81
N THR A 288 19.18 -12.01 11.47
CA THR A 288 20.27 -12.56 12.27
C THR A 288 20.11 -14.07 12.32
N ASP A 289 21.20 -14.83 12.24
CA ASP A 289 21.24 -16.30 12.18
C ASP A 289 21.67 -16.93 13.51
N LEU A 290 22.57 -16.28 14.26
CA LEU A 290 23.02 -16.74 15.58
C LEU A 290 23.01 -15.60 16.61
N PHE A 291 22.41 -15.79 17.78
CA PHE A 291 22.35 -14.78 18.84
C PHE A 291 22.18 -15.37 20.25
N LEU A 292 22.47 -14.57 21.29
CA LEU A 292 22.24 -14.93 22.68
C LEU A 292 20.75 -14.81 23.03
N GLY A 293 20.23 -15.73 23.83
CA GLY A 293 18.83 -15.75 24.25
C GLY A 293 18.40 -14.49 25.00
N ALA A 294 17.11 -14.20 24.95
CA ALA A 294 16.49 -13.09 25.67
C ALA A 294 15.12 -13.48 26.22
N GLU A 295 14.92 -13.20 27.50
CA GLU A 295 13.61 -13.20 28.15
C GLU A 295 12.67 -12.14 27.55
N ILE A 296 11.39 -12.19 27.92
CA ILE A 296 10.35 -11.25 27.47
C ILE A 296 10.86 -9.79 27.55
N PRO A 297 10.91 -9.03 26.43
CA PRO A 297 10.13 -9.20 25.19
C PRO A 297 10.71 -10.15 24.13
N GLY A 298 11.91 -10.71 24.31
CA GLY A 298 12.60 -11.54 23.33
C GLY A 298 13.24 -10.77 22.18
N THR A 299 13.84 -11.52 21.24
CA THR A 299 14.53 -11.00 20.05
C THR A 299 13.64 -11.11 18.82
N VAL A 300 13.42 -10.00 18.11
CA VAL A 300 12.66 -10.01 16.84
C VAL A 300 13.59 -10.29 15.67
N VAL A 301 13.28 -11.34 14.90
CA VAL A 301 13.99 -11.72 13.67
C VAL A 301 13.04 -11.59 12.48
N THR A 302 13.51 -10.91 11.43
CA THR A 302 12.80 -10.79 10.14
C THR A 302 13.33 -11.82 9.17
N PHE A 303 12.45 -12.51 8.45
CA PHE A 303 12.77 -13.51 7.43
C PHE A 303 12.16 -13.11 6.10
N GLY A 304 12.76 -13.53 4.98
CA GLY A 304 12.06 -13.62 3.69
C GLY A 304 11.07 -14.80 3.67
N LEU A 305 10.21 -14.86 2.65
CA LEU A 305 9.23 -15.96 2.53
C LEU A 305 9.89 -17.33 2.38
N GLY A 306 9.29 -18.36 2.96
CA GLY A 306 9.78 -19.74 2.88
C GLY A 306 9.91 -20.45 4.22
N PRO A 307 10.49 -21.67 4.25
CA PRO A 307 10.62 -22.45 5.48
C PRO A 307 11.58 -21.80 6.47
N TYR A 308 11.29 -21.97 7.76
CA TYR A 308 12.17 -21.57 8.86
C TYR A 308 12.20 -22.62 9.97
N SER A 309 13.30 -22.61 10.74
CA SER A 309 13.45 -23.33 11.99
C SER A 309 14.29 -22.50 12.95
N VAL A 310 13.86 -22.46 14.21
CA VAL A 310 14.61 -21.96 15.36
C VAL A 310 15.01 -23.16 16.20
N ASP A 311 16.27 -23.23 16.58
CA ASP A 311 16.80 -24.20 17.52
C ASP A 311 17.78 -23.51 18.47
N GLU A 312 18.42 -24.27 19.36
CA GLU A 312 19.38 -23.78 20.34
C GLU A 312 20.54 -24.76 20.49
N VAL A 313 21.76 -24.23 20.63
CA VAL A 313 22.97 -25.00 20.94
C VAL A 313 22.82 -25.64 22.33
N SER A 314 22.92 -26.97 22.39
CA SER A 314 22.71 -27.76 23.61
C SER A 314 23.58 -27.28 24.78
N SER A 315 22.93 -26.79 25.84
CA SER A 315 23.56 -26.50 27.13
C SER A 315 23.66 -27.77 27.99
N PHE A 316 24.65 -27.80 28.86
CA PHE A 316 24.84 -28.84 29.88
C PHE A 316 23.96 -28.53 31.10
N ASN A 317 23.42 -29.57 31.74
CA ASN A 317 22.44 -29.55 32.85
C ASN A 317 21.04 -28.98 32.54
N TYR A 318 20.72 -28.74 31.26
CA TYR A 318 19.39 -28.24 30.88
C TYR A 318 18.67 -29.13 29.88
N SER A 319 17.46 -29.53 30.23
CA SER A 319 16.48 -30.00 29.26
C SER A 319 16.03 -28.84 28.35
N LYS A 320 15.65 -29.13 27.09
CA LYS A 320 15.21 -28.13 26.10
C LYS A 320 13.87 -28.51 25.50
N VAL A 321 12.92 -27.57 25.49
CA VAL A 321 11.60 -27.70 24.87
C VAL A 321 11.39 -26.56 23.85
N LEU A 322 11.24 -26.93 22.59
CA LEU A 322 10.84 -26.00 21.52
C LEU A 322 9.31 -25.83 21.52
N GLY A 323 8.84 -24.59 21.69
CA GLY A 323 7.43 -24.25 21.66
C GLY A 323 6.81 -24.29 20.26
N ALA A 324 5.48 -24.18 20.22
CA ALA A 324 4.76 -23.93 18.96
C ALA A 324 5.24 -22.61 18.33
N GLY A 325 5.45 -22.59 17.02
CA GLY A 325 5.99 -21.43 16.30
C GLY A 325 7.52 -21.38 16.19
N CYS A 326 8.26 -22.36 16.73
CA CYS A 326 9.71 -22.46 16.52
C CYS A 326 10.11 -23.15 15.19
N SER A 327 9.16 -23.58 14.36
CA SER A 327 9.42 -23.96 12.96
C SER A 327 8.15 -23.85 12.12
N GLY A 328 8.30 -23.67 10.81
CA GLY A 328 7.17 -23.54 9.89
C GLY A 328 7.55 -22.98 8.52
N VAL A 329 6.64 -22.20 7.94
CA VAL A 329 6.85 -21.43 6.70
C VAL A 329 6.36 -20.01 6.96
N ILE A 330 7.21 -19.01 6.67
CA ILE A 330 6.84 -17.59 6.69
C ILE A 330 6.12 -17.23 5.39
N VAL A 331 4.96 -16.59 5.52
CA VAL A 331 4.23 -15.91 4.45
C VAL A 331 4.21 -14.39 4.69
N ALA A 332 3.78 -13.64 3.66
CA ALA A 332 3.88 -12.19 3.62
C ALA A 332 3.13 -11.50 4.78
N GLY A 333 3.87 -10.77 5.61
CA GLY A 333 3.31 -10.04 6.76
C GLY A 333 3.02 -10.89 8.01
N ASP A 334 3.53 -12.13 8.09
CA ASP A 334 3.43 -12.94 9.30
C ASP A 334 4.04 -12.22 10.52
N ASN A 335 3.38 -12.36 11.66
CA ASN A 335 3.92 -11.96 12.96
C ASN A 335 3.62 -13.05 13.99
N GLY A 336 4.66 -13.81 14.36
CA GLY A 336 4.56 -14.97 15.25
C GLY A 336 5.49 -14.88 16.46
N THR A 337 5.35 -15.86 17.35
CA THR A 337 6.24 -16.06 18.51
C THR A 337 6.77 -17.48 18.49
N CYS A 338 8.07 -17.64 18.74
CA CYS A 338 8.69 -18.87 19.19
C CYS A 338 9.12 -18.70 20.64
N THR A 339 8.89 -19.70 21.46
CA THR A 339 9.46 -19.77 22.82
C THR A 339 10.29 -21.03 22.92
N ILE A 340 11.56 -20.89 23.26
CA ILE A 340 12.42 -21.99 23.69
C ILE A 340 12.45 -21.94 25.21
N THR A 341 11.97 -22.98 25.87
CA THR A 341 12.08 -23.13 27.32
C THR A 341 13.17 -24.14 27.62
N ASN A 342 14.08 -23.80 28.52
CA ASN A 342 14.90 -24.81 29.17
C ASN A 342 14.57 -24.87 30.66
N THR A 343 14.64 -26.08 31.19
CA THR A 343 14.47 -26.37 32.60
C THR A 343 15.70 -27.12 33.07
N GLU A 344 16.22 -26.75 34.25
CA GLU A 344 17.29 -27.48 34.94
C GLU A 344 17.00 -28.99 34.98
N LEU A 345 18.06 -29.80 35.05
CA LEU A 345 17.94 -31.20 35.42
C LEU A 345 18.19 -31.31 36.93
N PRO A 346 17.31 -31.97 37.70
CA PRO A 346 17.56 -32.25 39.11
C PRO A 346 18.89 -32.98 39.26
N GLN A 347 19.71 -32.57 40.23
CA GLN A 347 21.10 -33.02 40.41
C GLN A 347 21.20 -34.55 40.37
N CYS A 348 20.32 -35.22 41.13
CA CYS A 348 20.16 -36.67 41.22
C CYS A 348 19.72 -37.40 39.92
N SER A 349 19.78 -36.72 38.77
CA SER A 349 19.45 -37.25 37.45
C SER A 349 20.31 -36.68 36.29
N ASP A 350 21.34 -35.88 36.58
CA ASP A 350 22.18 -35.23 35.56
C ASP A 350 23.48 -36.00 35.22
N GLY A 351 23.90 -36.94 36.08
CA GLY A 351 25.11 -37.76 35.93
C GLY A 351 26.44 -37.11 36.39
N ILE A 352 26.39 -36.18 37.34
CA ILE A 352 27.54 -35.47 37.94
C ILE A 352 27.63 -35.77 39.45
N ASP A 353 28.74 -35.35 40.06
CA ASP A 353 29.15 -35.40 41.47
C ASP A 353 28.96 -33.96 42.00
N ASN A 354 27.75 -33.64 42.49
CA ASN A 354 27.29 -32.26 42.79
C ASN A 354 27.26 -31.97 44.31
N GLU A 355 27.63 -30.73 44.70
CA GLU A 355 27.71 -30.21 46.08
C GLU A 355 28.63 -30.97 47.08
N ASP A 356 28.57 -32.30 47.14
CA ASP A 356 29.51 -33.20 47.84
C ASP A 356 30.53 -33.79 46.84
N PRO A 357 31.86 -33.78 47.11
CA PRO A 357 32.87 -34.31 46.20
C PRO A 357 33.34 -35.74 46.57
N ASP A 358 32.40 -36.66 46.76
CA ASP A 358 32.63 -38.06 47.15
C ASP A 358 32.94 -38.98 45.93
N SER A 359 32.52 -38.56 44.72
CA SER A 359 32.59 -39.25 43.42
C SER A 359 31.56 -40.36 43.17
N LEU A 360 30.43 -40.33 43.87
CA LEU A 360 29.16 -40.93 43.46
C LEU A 360 28.34 -39.93 42.61
N VAL A 361 27.23 -40.40 42.02
CA VAL A 361 26.33 -39.64 41.11
C VAL A 361 24.95 -40.30 41.09
N ASP A 362 23.87 -39.55 40.87
CA ASP A 362 22.50 -40.08 40.64
C ASP A 362 22.07 -41.14 41.70
N ILE A 363 21.47 -42.25 41.25
CA ILE A 363 21.14 -43.48 42.00
C ILE A 363 22.35 -44.22 42.62
N GLY A 364 23.56 -43.70 42.43
CA GLY A 364 24.77 -44.13 43.13
C GLY A 364 25.05 -43.31 44.38
N ASP A 365 24.51 -42.10 44.48
CA ASP A 365 24.78 -41.13 45.53
C ASP A 365 23.82 -41.27 46.74
N PRO A 366 24.30 -41.21 48.00
CA PRO A 366 23.45 -41.34 49.19
C PRO A 366 22.48 -40.18 49.42
N GLY A 367 22.83 -38.94 49.08
CA GLY A 367 21.96 -37.76 49.22
C GLY A 367 20.72 -37.86 48.33
N CYS A 368 20.85 -38.52 47.18
CA CYS A 368 19.73 -38.87 46.30
C CYS A 368 18.77 -39.94 46.86
N HIS A 369 18.99 -40.45 48.07
CA HIS A 369 18.14 -41.42 48.75
C HIS A 369 17.43 -40.81 49.97
N THR A 370 16.09 -40.85 49.95
CA THR A 370 15.20 -40.44 51.06
C THR A 370 15.31 -41.26 52.36
N ASP A 371 16.34 -42.10 52.50
CA ASP A 371 16.75 -42.75 53.75
C ASP A 371 18.25 -42.60 54.10
N ASP A 372 19.00 -41.73 53.41
CA ASP A 372 20.40 -41.33 53.71
C ASP A 372 21.39 -42.50 53.87
N ILE A 373 21.12 -43.65 53.23
CA ILE A 373 21.80 -44.93 53.51
C ILE A 373 22.11 -45.74 52.24
N ASP A 374 23.39 -46.13 52.10
CA ASP A 374 23.96 -47.24 51.29
C ASP A 374 23.13 -47.68 50.05
N PRO A 375 23.57 -47.36 48.81
CA PRO A 375 22.86 -47.67 47.55
C PRO A 375 22.76 -49.18 47.21
N ALA A 376 22.92 -50.07 48.19
CA ALA A 376 22.61 -51.49 48.15
C ALA A 376 21.10 -51.82 48.04
N ASN A 377 20.17 -50.86 48.25
CA ASN A 377 18.72 -51.08 48.12
C ASN A 377 17.97 -49.95 47.35
N PRO A 378 18.41 -49.56 46.15
CA PRO A 378 18.07 -48.25 45.60
C PRO A 378 16.62 -48.12 45.10
N SER A 379 15.91 -49.24 44.89
CA SER A 379 14.56 -49.27 44.32
C SER A 379 13.43 -48.83 45.25
N ALA A 380 13.74 -48.34 46.45
CA ALA A 380 12.76 -48.00 47.49
C ALA A 380 12.77 -46.51 47.91
N THR A 381 13.91 -45.82 47.76
CA THR A 381 14.15 -44.51 48.37
C THR A 381 14.83 -43.48 47.47
N TYR A 382 15.38 -43.88 46.31
CA TYR A 382 15.93 -42.95 45.31
C TYR A 382 14.85 -41.99 44.80
N ASP A 383 15.11 -40.69 44.84
CA ASP A 383 14.27 -39.68 44.19
C ASP A 383 15.01 -39.02 43.00
N PRO A 384 14.72 -39.41 41.74
CA PRO A 384 15.31 -38.80 40.54
C PRO A 384 14.76 -37.39 40.24
N SER A 385 14.04 -36.79 41.19
CA SER A 385 13.58 -35.40 41.15
C SER A 385 14.09 -34.56 42.34
N ASP A 386 15.01 -35.09 43.14
CA ASP A 386 15.72 -34.30 44.17
C ASP A 386 16.76 -33.37 43.54
N ASP A 387 16.88 -32.17 44.09
CA ASP A 387 17.69 -31.05 43.60
C ASP A 387 18.97 -30.83 44.43
N SER A 388 19.34 -31.82 45.26
CA SER A 388 20.51 -31.81 46.14
C SER A 388 21.11 -33.21 46.33
N GLU A 389 22.37 -33.42 45.95
CA GLU A 389 23.13 -34.63 46.32
C GLU A 389 23.78 -34.52 47.73
N LEU A 390 23.49 -33.46 48.51
CA LEU A 390 24.04 -33.30 49.87
C LEU A 390 23.50 -34.33 50.87
N ASP A 391 24.40 -35.19 51.35
CA ASP A 391 24.24 -36.09 52.49
C ASP A 391 23.68 -35.36 53.73
N ALA A 392 22.60 -35.87 54.32
CA ALA A 392 21.95 -35.25 55.49
C ALA A 392 22.72 -35.52 56.81
N LEU A 393 23.93 -34.96 56.90
CA LEU A 393 24.92 -35.03 57.99
C LEU A 393 24.44 -35.63 59.33
N GLU A 394 24.92 -36.84 59.67
CA GLU A 394 24.66 -37.52 60.95
C GLU A 394 25.00 -36.63 62.19
N ASP A 395 24.02 -36.38 63.08
CA ASP A 395 24.19 -35.78 64.43
C ASP A 395 23.16 -36.29 65.46
#